data_AF-M1WX32-F1
#
_entry.id   AF-M1WX32-F1
#
_cell.length_a   1.000
_cell.length_b   1.000
_cell.length_c   1.000
_cell.angle_alpha   90.00
_cell.angle_beta   90.00
_cell.angle_gamma   90.00
#
_symmetry.space_group_name_H-M   'P 1'
#
loop_
_entity.id
_entity.type
_entity.pdbx_description
1 polymer ?
#
loop_
_entity_poly.entity_id
_entity_poly.type
_entity_poly.pdbx_seq_one_letter_code
_entity_poly.pdbx_strand_id
1 'polypeptide(L)'
;MNLTRFEARSGQVIDNSSLAHLGDQIKRLELAIREDDPSLVLDTAKSFLESTFKTILEDYGKAVGKKEDLTELYKKVLEVIVLNHDDDANIKLSQLSKGVVHWLGQLRNAYGGASHGKDGQFDNPINMPEAEMVAQFADGLGCFLIRKKQLLADPIERQRLHYTDYQEFNDYLDMTRDGYDLGIDQMGPLPYSRILFNIDEAAYKELLIQFMSEENDN
;
A
#
# COMPACT_ATOMS: atom_id res chain seq x y z
N MET A 1 -18.06 -12.20 26.35
CA MET A 1 -18.33 -11.07 25.44
C MET A 1 -17.10 -10.99 24.53
N ASN A 2 -17.16 -11.62 23.35
CA ASN A 2 -16.05 -11.59 22.38
C ASN A 2 -16.02 -10.18 21.79
N LEU A 3 -15.19 -9.31 22.36
CA LEU A 3 -14.77 -8.09 21.69
C LEU A 3 -13.95 -8.55 20.49
N THR A 4 -14.37 -8.19 19.28
CA THR A 4 -13.61 -8.41 18.06
C THR A 4 -12.24 -7.75 18.26
N ARG A 5 -11.23 -8.59 18.49
CA ARG A 5 -9.85 -8.23 18.77
C ARG A 5 -9.25 -7.75 17.45
N PHE A 6 -9.27 -6.44 17.22
CA PHE A 6 -8.64 -5.71 16.11
C PHE A 6 -8.93 -6.23 14.67
N GLU A 7 -9.66 -5.45 13.88
CA GLU A 7 -9.75 -5.62 12.43
C GLU A 7 -8.96 -4.49 11.75
N ALA A 8 -7.99 -4.85 10.91
CA ALA A 8 -7.14 -3.86 10.25
C ALA A 8 -7.95 -3.05 9.23
N ARG A 9 -7.91 -1.71 9.33
CA ARG A 9 -8.63 -0.84 8.39
C ARG A 9 -8.02 -0.91 6.99
N SER A 10 -6.73 -1.16 6.92
CA SER A 10 -6.05 -1.40 5.64
C SER A 10 -6.59 -2.64 4.92
N GLY A 11 -7.11 -3.65 5.63
CA GLY A 11 -7.69 -4.85 5.04
C GLY A 11 -8.87 -4.52 4.12
N GLN A 12 -9.76 -3.62 4.56
CA GLN A 12 -10.92 -3.18 3.77
C GLN A 12 -10.53 -2.33 2.55
N VAL A 13 -9.40 -1.63 2.60
CA VAL A 13 -8.91 -0.80 1.48
C VAL A 13 -8.16 -1.65 0.46
N ILE A 14 -7.44 -2.66 0.94
CA ILE A 14 -6.59 -3.50 0.10
C ILE A 14 -7.39 -4.55 -0.66
N ASP A 15 -8.52 -5.03 -0.14
CA ASP A 15 -9.41 -5.98 -0.84
C ASP A 15 -9.94 -5.43 -2.18
N ASN A 16 -9.94 -4.10 -2.36
CA ASN A 16 -10.30 -3.40 -3.60
C ASN A 16 -9.11 -3.10 -4.53
N SER A 17 -7.90 -3.55 -4.19
CA SER A 17 -6.68 -3.32 -4.96
C SER A 17 -6.00 -4.65 -5.24
N SER A 18 -5.39 -4.81 -6.41
CA SER A 18 -4.73 -6.07 -6.82
C SER A 18 -3.40 -6.34 -6.06
N LEU A 19 -3.35 -6.10 -4.75
CA LEU A 19 -2.16 -6.12 -3.88
C LEU A 19 -2.19 -7.33 -2.92
N ALA A 20 -2.30 -8.53 -3.48
CA ALA A 20 -2.41 -9.78 -2.73
C ALA A 20 -1.34 -9.93 -1.62
N HIS A 21 -0.10 -9.51 -1.90
CA HIS A 21 0.99 -9.57 -0.92
C HIS A 21 0.78 -8.63 0.29
N LEU A 22 0.18 -7.44 0.11
CA LEU A 22 -0.15 -6.57 1.24
C LEU A 22 -1.31 -7.13 2.06
N GLY A 23 -2.29 -7.75 1.41
CA GLY A 23 -3.36 -8.49 2.09
C GLY A 23 -2.80 -9.61 2.97
N ASP A 24 -1.79 -10.33 2.50
CA ASP A 24 -1.11 -11.36 3.29
C ASP A 24 -0.34 -10.78 4.48
N GLN A 25 0.30 -9.61 4.35
CA GLN A 25 0.97 -8.96 5.49
C GLN A 25 -0.02 -8.54 6.58
N ILE A 26 -1.21 -8.06 6.19
CA ILE A 26 -2.27 -7.70 7.13
C ILE A 26 -2.79 -8.94 7.86
N LYS A 27 -3.08 -10.02 7.13
CA LYS A 27 -3.52 -11.29 7.74
C LYS A 27 -2.49 -11.82 8.74
N ARG A 28 -1.19 -11.65 8.47
CA ARG A 28 -0.11 -12.02 9.41
C ARG A 28 -0.12 -11.16 10.66
N LEU A 29 -0.34 -9.84 10.52
CA LEU A 29 -0.46 -8.93 11.66
C LEU A 29 -1.67 -9.27 12.54
N GLU A 30 -2.83 -9.52 11.93
CA GLU A 30 -4.05 -9.93 12.63
C GLU A 30 -3.88 -11.29 13.33
N LEU A 31 -3.19 -12.24 12.69
CA LEU A 31 -2.87 -13.52 13.29
C LEU A 31 -1.94 -13.34 14.51
N ALA A 32 -0.89 -12.51 14.39
CA ALA A 32 0.02 -12.23 15.50
C ALA A 32 -0.71 -11.65 16.72
N ILE A 33 -1.71 -10.78 16.47
CA ILE A 33 -2.57 -10.23 17.52
C ILE A 33 -3.45 -11.31 18.15
N ARG A 34 -3.99 -12.22 17.34
CA ARG A 34 -4.83 -13.33 17.81
C ARG A 34 -4.05 -14.31 18.69
N GLU A 35 -2.82 -14.62 18.29
CA GLU A 35 -1.92 -15.54 19.01
C GLU A 35 -1.30 -14.93 20.27
N ASP A 36 -1.61 -13.66 20.60
CA ASP A 36 -1.13 -12.99 21.82
C ASP A 36 0.41 -12.94 21.91
N ASP A 37 1.08 -12.71 20.77
CA ASP A 37 2.55 -12.63 20.67
C ASP A 37 3.01 -11.19 20.38
N PRO A 38 3.37 -10.39 21.40
CA PRO A 38 3.83 -9.02 21.23
C PRO A 38 5.04 -8.88 20.31
N SER A 39 5.95 -9.86 20.35
CA SER A 39 7.20 -9.83 19.60
C SER A 39 6.92 -10.02 18.10
N LEU A 40 6.02 -10.96 17.78
CA LEU A 40 5.57 -11.21 16.41
C LEU A 40 4.73 -10.03 15.87
N VAL A 41 3.93 -9.38 16.71
CA VAL A 41 3.19 -8.16 16.31
C VAL A 41 4.13 -7.06 15.86
N LEU A 42 5.23 -6.81 16.58
CA LEU A 42 6.22 -5.81 16.19
C LEU A 42 6.92 -6.16 14.86
N ASP A 43 7.25 -7.45 14.66
CA ASP A 43 7.87 -7.92 13.41
C ASP A 43 6.92 -7.81 12.21
N THR A 44 5.66 -8.19 12.38
CA THR A 44 4.63 -8.15 11.32
C THR A 44 4.22 -6.70 11.00
N ALA A 45 4.11 -5.82 12.00
CA ALA A 45 3.82 -4.40 11.80
C ALA A 45 4.90 -3.70 10.96
N LYS A 46 6.18 -3.98 11.24
CA LYS A 46 7.29 -3.49 10.41
C LYS A 46 7.23 -4.05 9.00
N SER A 47 7.03 -5.36 8.86
CA SER A 47 6.97 -6.03 7.56
C SER A 47 5.84 -5.49 6.67
N PHE A 48 4.70 -5.16 7.28
CA PHE A 48 3.58 -4.50 6.62
C PHE A 48 3.96 -3.12 6.07
N LEU A 49 4.55 -2.25 6.90
CA LEU A 49 4.99 -0.93 6.44
C LEU A 49 6.10 -1.01 5.39
N GLU A 50 7.09 -1.89 5.55
CA GLU A 50 8.13 -2.09 4.53
C GLU A 50 7.53 -2.52 3.19
N SER A 51 6.60 -3.47 3.22
CA SER A 51 5.92 -3.92 2.00
C SER A 51 5.12 -2.80 1.36
N THR A 52 4.43 -2.00 2.18
CA THR A 52 3.65 -0.83 1.71
C THR A 52 4.56 0.20 1.05
N PHE A 53 5.67 0.56 1.68
CA PHE A 53 6.61 1.55 1.15
C PHE A 53 7.27 1.07 -0.14
N LYS A 54 7.70 -0.20 -0.19
CA LYS A 54 8.27 -0.78 -1.40
C LYS A 54 7.28 -0.81 -2.56
N THR A 55 6.03 -1.18 -2.28
CA THR A 55 4.95 -1.16 -3.28
C THR A 55 4.81 0.24 -3.86
N ILE A 56 4.67 1.26 -3.01
CA ILE A 56 4.57 2.66 -3.45
C ILE A 56 5.79 3.06 -4.28
N LEU A 57 7.01 2.80 -3.80
CA LEU A 57 8.22 3.20 -4.52
C LEU A 57 8.35 2.54 -5.88
N GLU A 58 8.03 1.24 -5.98
CA GLU A 58 8.04 0.51 -7.25
C GLU A 58 6.98 1.06 -8.22
N ASP A 59 5.80 1.45 -7.75
CA ASP A 59 4.75 2.03 -8.59
C ASP A 59 5.16 3.38 -9.21
N TYR A 60 6.02 4.13 -8.51
CA TYR A 60 6.60 5.39 -8.97
C TYR A 60 8.01 5.21 -9.57
N GLY A 61 8.45 3.99 -9.85
CA GLY A 61 9.72 3.72 -10.52
C GLY A 61 10.99 4.04 -9.71
N LYS A 62 10.86 4.21 -8.39
CA LYS A 62 11.98 4.51 -7.50
C LYS A 62 12.70 3.22 -7.11
N ALA A 63 14.03 3.22 -7.26
CA ALA A 63 14.86 2.09 -6.88
C ALA A 63 14.81 1.85 -5.35
N VAL A 64 14.49 0.61 -4.97
CA VAL A 64 14.54 0.10 -3.59
C VAL A 64 15.86 -0.63 -3.37
N GLY A 65 16.66 -0.18 -2.41
CA GLY A 65 17.92 -0.81 -2.05
C GLY A 65 17.72 -2.06 -1.18
N LYS A 66 18.60 -3.05 -1.31
CA LYS A 66 18.50 -4.34 -0.56
C LYS A 66 18.71 -4.21 0.96
N LYS A 67 19.29 -3.10 1.44
CA LYS A 67 19.65 -2.89 2.85
C LYS A 67 19.04 -1.63 3.46
N GLU A 68 18.06 -1.04 2.78
CA GLU A 68 17.44 0.18 3.28
C GLU A 68 16.57 -0.12 4.49
N ASP A 69 16.75 0.67 5.54
CA ASP A 69 15.91 0.56 6.72
C ASP A 69 14.54 1.23 6.50
N LEU A 70 13.62 1.01 7.44
CA LEU A 70 12.26 1.51 7.35
C LEU A 70 12.19 3.04 7.24
N THR A 71 13.11 3.75 7.89
CA THR A 71 13.18 5.22 7.86
C THR A 71 13.70 5.72 6.51
N GLU A 72 14.69 5.04 5.93
CA GLU A 72 15.22 5.34 4.60
C GLU A 72 14.16 5.13 3.51
N LEU A 73 13.45 4.00 3.55
CA LEU A 73 12.33 3.74 2.64
C LEU A 73 11.25 4.82 2.76
N TYR A 74 10.88 5.20 3.99
CA TYR A 74 9.83 6.20 4.18
C TYR A 74 10.23 7.60 3.69
N LYS A 75 11.51 7.98 3.84
CA LYS A 75 12.01 9.24 3.26
C LYS A 75 11.79 9.29 1.76
N LYS A 76 12.08 8.20 1.03
CA LYS A 76 11.83 8.11 -0.41
C LYS A 76 10.33 8.15 -0.74
N VAL A 77 9.47 7.56 0.09
CA VAL A 77 8.01 7.64 -0.11
C VAL A 77 7.54 9.10 -0.09
N LEU A 78 8.10 9.92 0.80
CA LEU A 78 7.78 11.35 0.87
C LEU A 78 8.34 12.18 -0.30
N GLU A 79 9.22 11.61 -1.13
CA GLU A 79 9.66 12.25 -2.38
C GLU A 79 8.66 12.03 -3.52
N VAL A 80 7.78 11.03 -3.41
CA VAL A 80 6.81 10.66 -4.47
C VAL A 80 5.35 10.85 -4.04
N ILE A 81 5.08 10.97 -2.74
CA ILE A 81 3.74 11.24 -2.22
C ILE A 81 3.73 12.56 -1.46
N VAL A 82 2.92 13.50 -1.96
CA VAL A 82 2.58 14.75 -1.26
C VAL A 82 1.47 14.46 -0.25
N LEU A 83 1.75 14.58 1.05
CA LEU A 83 0.74 14.28 2.08
C LEU A 83 -0.36 15.35 2.11
N ASN A 84 0.00 16.61 1.84
CA ASN A 84 -0.90 17.75 1.75
C ASN A 84 -0.36 18.80 0.77
N HIS A 85 -1.23 19.53 0.08
CA HIS A 85 -0.86 20.63 -0.82
C HIS A 85 -0.55 21.94 -0.08
N ASP A 86 -0.98 22.08 1.17
CA ASP A 86 -0.52 23.15 2.06
C ASP A 86 0.84 22.78 2.67
N ASP A 87 1.84 23.64 2.50
CA ASP A 87 3.24 23.37 2.88
C ASP A 87 3.41 23.16 4.39
N ASP A 88 2.78 23.99 5.22
CA ASP A 88 2.88 23.89 6.68
C ASP A 88 2.22 22.61 7.20
N ALA A 89 1.03 22.27 6.70
CA ALA A 89 0.36 21.02 7.00
C ALA A 89 1.18 19.82 6.52
N ASN A 90 1.77 19.88 5.32
CA ASN A 90 2.59 18.81 4.76
C ASN A 90 3.85 18.55 5.60
N ILE A 91 4.52 19.61 6.07
CA ILE A 91 5.67 19.51 6.97
C ILE A 91 5.27 18.82 8.29
N LYS A 92 4.17 19.26 8.92
CA LYS A 92 3.69 18.69 10.19
C LYS A 92 3.30 17.23 10.06
N LEU A 93 2.55 16.87 9.02
CA LEU A 93 2.17 15.47 8.74
C LEU A 93 3.39 14.60 8.44
N SER A 94 4.36 15.13 7.70
CA SER A 94 5.63 14.45 7.41
C SER A 94 6.44 14.18 8.67
N GLN A 95 6.50 15.15 9.60
CA GLN A 95 7.21 14.97 10.88
C GLN A 95 6.52 13.95 11.78
N LEU A 96 5.19 14.02 11.90
CA LEU A 96 4.40 13.08 12.71
C LEU A 96 4.61 11.64 12.21
N SER A 97 4.44 11.43 10.92
CA SER A 97 4.58 10.11 10.31
C SER A 97 6.02 9.57 10.34
N LYS A 98 7.04 10.43 10.17
CA LYS A 98 8.46 10.06 10.38
C LYS A 98 8.70 9.58 11.81
N GLY A 99 8.09 10.23 12.79
CA GLY A 99 8.18 9.83 14.20
C GLY A 99 7.64 8.41 14.43
N VAL A 100 6.45 8.13 13.89
CA VAL A 100 5.83 6.79 13.94
C VAL A 100 6.76 5.73 13.34
N VAL A 101 7.25 5.98 12.12
CA VAL A 101 8.13 5.06 11.41
C VAL A 101 9.43 4.80 12.16
N HIS A 102 10.06 5.86 12.67
CA HIS A 102 11.31 5.76 13.41
C HIS A 102 11.14 4.91 14.66
N TRP A 103 10.16 5.25 15.51
CA TRP A 103 9.97 4.57 16.79
C TRP A 103 9.44 3.15 16.64
N LEU A 104 8.61 2.87 15.63
CA LEU A 104 8.22 1.50 15.30
C LEU A 104 9.45 0.65 14.94
N GLY A 105 10.35 1.19 14.11
CA GLY A 105 11.61 0.52 13.77
C GLY A 105 12.47 0.25 15.00
N GLN A 106 12.59 1.21 15.91
CA GLN A 106 13.32 1.05 17.18
C GLN A 106 12.66 -0.01 18.08
N LEU A 107 11.34 0.05 18.28
CA LEU A 107 10.60 -0.93 19.09
C LEU A 107 10.76 -2.33 18.53
N ARG A 108 10.62 -2.51 17.21
CA ARG A 108 10.86 -3.81 16.58
C ARG A 108 12.30 -4.26 16.79
N ASN A 109 13.28 -3.40 16.56
CA ASN A 109 14.69 -3.80 16.71
C ASN A 109 15.05 -4.14 18.17
N ALA A 110 14.38 -3.50 19.13
CA ALA A 110 14.60 -3.71 20.55
C ALA A 110 13.76 -4.84 21.14
N TYR A 111 12.61 -5.21 20.57
CA TYR A 111 11.60 -6.09 21.21
C TYR A 111 10.93 -7.12 20.28
N GLY A 112 11.19 -7.10 18.96
CA GLY A 112 10.65 -8.08 18.02
C GLY A 112 11.27 -9.48 18.17
N GLY A 113 10.60 -10.51 17.67
CA GLY A 113 11.06 -11.91 17.74
C GLY A 113 12.32 -12.17 16.91
N ALA A 114 12.50 -11.40 15.84
CA ALA A 114 13.72 -11.37 15.03
C ALA A 114 14.66 -10.20 15.40
N SER A 115 14.54 -9.63 16.60
CA SER A 115 15.57 -8.76 17.17
C SER A 115 16.84 -9.57 17.44
N HIS A 116 18.00 -8.98 17.13
CA HIS A 116 19.30 -9.66 17.24
C HIS A 116 19.44 -10.38 18.59
N GLY A 117 19.85 -11.66 18.52
CA GLY A 117 19.86 -12.65 19.60
C GLY A 117 20.08 -12.04 20.98
N LYS A 118 18.97 -11.91 21.70
CA LYS A 118 19.00 -11.48 23.09
C LYS A 118 19.36 -12.68 23.96
N ASP A 119 20.01 -12.39 25.08
CA ASP A 119 20.35 -13.41 26.07
C ASP A 119 19.09 -14.17 26.51
N GLY A 120 19.22 -15.45 26.86
CA GLY A 120 18.10 -16.35 27.20
C GLY A 120 17.31 -15.93 28.45
N GLN A 121 17.73 -14.85 29.12
CA GLN A 121 17.05 -14.22 30.26
C GLN A 121 16.37 -12.90 29.90
N PHE A 122 16.35 -12.51 28.62
CA PHE A 122 15.68 -11.28 28.21
C PHE A 122 14.16 -11.42 28.36
N ASP A 123 13.62 -10.72 29.35
CA ASP A 123 12.18 -10.54 29.49
C ASP A 123 11.74 -9.38 28.60
N ASN A 124 10.72 -9.61 27.76
CA ASN A 124 10.21 -8.58 26.88
C ASN A 124 9.30 -7.64 27.68
N PRO A 125 9.66 -6.36 27.89
CA PRO A 125 8.83 -5.44 28.65
C PRO A 125 7.55 -5.05 27.89
N ILE A 126 7.48 -5.32 26.57
CA ILE A 126 6.33 -4.97 25.75
C ILE A 126 5.22 -5.98 25.94
N ASN A 127 4.12 -5.51 26.52
CA ASN A 127 2.91 -6.30 26.69
C ASN A 127 1.99 -6.17 25.48
N MET A 128 0.98 -7.04 25.41
CA MET A 128 0.05 -7.07 24.28
C MET A 128 -0.62 -5.72 23.96
N PRO A 129 -1.12 -4.94 24.95
CA PRO A 129 -1.76 -3.65 24.64
C PRO A 129 -0.81 -2.64 23.96
N GLU A 130 0.47 -2.67 24.32
CA GLU A 130 1.50 -1.80 23.75
C GLU A 130 1.85 -2.24 22.32
N ALA A 131 1.95 -3.55 22.08
CA ALA A 131 2.15 -4.10 20.75
C ALA A 131 0.94 -3.83 19.81
N GLU A 132 -0.29 -3.99 20.31
CA GLU A 132 -1.51 -3.63 19.59
C GLU A 132 -1.54 -2.13 19.23
N MET A 133 -1.09 -1.25 20.12
CA MET A 133 -0.96 0.18 19.82
C MET A 133 0.01 0.43 18.65
N VAL A 134 1.16 -0.26 18.62
CA VAL A 134 2.11 -0.16 17.51
C VAL A 134 1.49 -0.68 16.20
N ALA A 135 0.76 -1.80 16.26
CA ALA A 135 0.05 -2.35 15.11
C ALA A 135 -0.99 -1.35 14.56
N GLN A 136 -1.74 -0.66 15.42
CA GLN A 136 -2.69 0.37 15.03
C GLN A 136 -2.02 1.57 14.34
N PHE A 137 -0.85 2.00 14.82
CA PHE A 137 -0.08 3.05 14.14
C PHE A 137 0.42 2.61 12.76
N ALA A 138 0.89 1.37 12.65
CA ALA A 138 1.33 0.80 11.39
C ALA A 138 0.17 0.69 10.38
N ASP A 139 -0.95 0.10 10.81
CA ASP A 139 -2.18 -0.04 10.02
C ASP A 139 -2.71 1.33 9.55
N GLY A 140 -2.82 2.28 10.48
CA GLY A 140 -3.31 3.63 10.18
C GLY A 140 -2.43 4.36 9.16
N LEU A 141 -1.10 4.30 9.32
CA LEU A 141 -0.17 4.93 8.39
C LEU A 141 -0.19 4.24 7.01
N GLY A 142 -0.15 2.90 6.98
CA GLY A 142 -0.20 2.14 5.72
C GLY A 142 -1.49 2.39 4.95
N CYS A 143 -2.64 2.34 5.64
CA CYS A 143 -3.94 2.66 5.07
C CYS A 143 -4.00 4.09 4.54
N PHE A 144 -3.46 5.07 5.28
CA PHE A 144 -3.43 6.46 4.86
C PHE A 144 -2.61 6.65 3.58
N LEU A 145 -1.43 6.04 3.49
CA LEU A 145 -0.55 6.15 2.33
C LEU A 145 -1.12 5.47 1.09
N ILE A 146 -1.74 4.30 1.24
CA ILE A 146 -2.44 3.61 0.14
C ILE A 146 -3.58 4.48 -0.39
N ARG A 147 -4.39 5.07 0.51
CA ARG A 147 -5.45 6.00 0.10
C ARG A 147 -4.89 7.26 -0.55
N LYS A 148 -3.81 7.83 -0.01
CA LYS A 148 -3.16 9.00 -0.59
C LYS A 148 -2.61 8.70 -1.98
N LYS A 149 -1.97 7.54 -2.16
CA LYS A 149 -1.58 7.05 -3.49
C LYS A 149 -2.80 7.03 -4.41
N GLN A 150 -3.90 6.38 -4.01
CA GLN A 150 -5.13 6.28 -4.81
C GLN A 150 -5.76 7.65 -5.13
N LEU A 151 -5.72 8.61 -4.22
CA LEU A 151 -6.25 9.97 -4.44
C LEU A 151 -5.33 10.82 -5.32
N LEU A 152 -4.02 10.65 -5.19
CA LEU A 152 -3.00 11.26 -6.04
C LEU A 152 -2.74 10.41 -7.28
N ALA A 153 -3.71 9.59 -7.71
CA ALA A 153 -3.64 8.81 -8.92
C ALA A 153 -3.70 9.72 -10.16
N ASP A 154 -2.70 10.58 -10.32
CA ASP A 154 -2.38 11.12 -11.63
C ASP A 154 -1.65 9.99 -12.39
N PRO A 155 -2.27 9.38 -13.39
CA PRO A 155 -1.66 8.29 -14.15
C PRO A 155 -0.42 8.73 -14.93
N ILE A 156 -0.21 10.05 -15.12
CA ILE A 156 0.98 10.59 -15.79
C ILE A 156 2.25 10.23 -15.03
N GLU A 157 2.24 10.23 -13.70
CA GLU A 157 3.44 10.03 -12.88
C GLU A 157 3.70 8.57 -12.50
N ARG A 158 2.76 7.64 -12.75
CA ARG A 158 2.89 6.24 -12.35
C ARG A 158 3.58 5.39 -13.41
N GLN A 159 4.64 4.69 -13.01
CA GLN A 159 5.30 3.73 -13.87
C GLN A 159 4.50 2.41 -13.98
N ARG A 160 3.71 2.05 -12.96
CA ARG A 160 2.87 0.84 -12.96
C ARG A 160 1.40 1.20 -12.79
N LEU A 161 0.56 0.83 -13.75
CA LEU A 161 -0.90 0.93 -13.63
C LEU A 161 -1.53 -0.38 -13.17
N HIS A 162 -2.69 -0.28 -12.52
CA HIS A 162 -3.57 -1.42 -12.32
C HIS A 162 -4.86 -1.18 -13.09
N TYR A 163 -5.26 -2.18 -13.89
CA TYR A 163 -6.47 -2.10 -14.71
C TYR A 163 -7.73 -1.73 -13.91
N THR A 164 -7.87 -2.26 -12.70
CA THR A 164 -9.03 -2.04 -11.83
C THR A 164 -9.14 -0.62 -11.27
N ASP A 165 -8.06 0.17 -11.30
CA ASP A 165 -8.05 1.51 -10.71
C ASP A 165 -8.86 2.52 -11.56
N TYR A 166 -9.14 2.21 -12.82
CA TYR A 166 -9.71 3.14 -13.80
C TYR A 166 -10.99 2.59 -14.45
N GLN A 167 -11.94 2.11 -13.63
CA GLN A 167 -13.14 1.45 -14.15
C GLN A 167 -13.98 2.36 -15.06
N GLU A 168 -14.16 3.64 -14.72
CA GLU A 168 -14.91 4.59 -15.53
C GLU A 168 -14.27 4.81 -16.91
N PHE A 169 -12.93 4.93 -16.96
CA PHE A 169 -12.19 5.01 -18.21
C PHE A 169 -12.26 3.70 -19.02
N ASN A 170 -12.16 2.55 -18.36
CA ASN A 170 -12.29 1.25 -19.02
C ASN A 170 -13.67 1.11 -19.68
N ASP A 171 -14.72 1.45 -18.93
CA ASP A 171 -16.09 1.41 -19.42
C ASP A 171 -16.28 2.38 -20.60
N TYR A 172 -15.71 3.60 -20.53
CA TYR A 172 -15.72 4.54 -21.64
C TYR A 172 -15.03 3.97 -22.90
N LEU A 173 -13.85 3.38 -22.76
CA LEU A 173 -13.14 2.75 -23.87
C LEU A 173 -13.94 1.59 -24.48
N ASP A 174 -14.54 0.75 -23.63
CA ASP A 174 -15.31 -0.42 -24.06
C ASP A 174 -16.67 -0.06 -24.67
N MET A 175 -17.24 1.09 -24.32
CA MET A 175 -18.43 1.64 -24.98
C MET A 175 -18.11 2.32 -26.31
N THR A 176 -16.93 2.92 -26.42
CA THR A 176 -16.52 3.71 -27.60
C THR A 176 -15.82 2.86 -28.66
N ARG A 177 -15.22 1.74 -28.28
CA ARG A 177 -14.46 0.86 -29.17
C ARG A 177 -14.88 -0.59 -28.99
N ASP A 178 -15.02 -1.28 -30.11
CA ASP A 178 -15.38 -2.69 -30.12
C ASP A 178 -14.26 -3.55 -29.53
N GLY A 179 -14.67 -4.52 -28.70
CA GLY A 179 -13.79 -5.58 -28.22
C GLY A 179 -13.39 -6.56 -29.33
N TYR A 180 -12.58 -7.56 -28.97
CA TYR A 180 -12.16 -8.61 -29.91
C TYR A 180 -12.81 -9.94 -29.56
N ASP A 181 -13.52 -10.54 -30.51
CA ASP A 181 -14.05 -11.89 -30.38
C ASP A 181 -12.97 -12.92 -30.77
N LEU A 182 -12.64 -13.81 -29.85
CA LEU A 182 -11.70 -14.90 -30.07
C LEU A 182 -12.33 -16.09 -30.80
N GLY A 183 -13.65 -16.08 -31.03
CA GLY A 183 -14.38 -17.17 -31.68
C GLY A 183 -14.44 -18.44 -30.83
N ILE A 184 -14.35 -18.30 -29.50
CA ILE A 184 -14.41 -19.41 -28.54
C ILE A 184 -15.85 -19.50 -28.04
N ASP A 185 -16.54 -20.58 -28.37
CA ASP A 185 -17.90 -20.83 -27.86
C ASP A 185 -17.93 -20.76 -26.34
N GLN A 186 -18.87 -19.97 -25.80
CA GLN A 186 -19.07 -19.62 -24.37
C GLN A 186 -18.20 -18.47 -23.82
N MET A 187 -17.30 -17.88 -24.60
CA MET A 187 -16.57 -16.68 -24.20
C MET A 187 -17.08 -15.48 -25.00
N GLY A 188 -17.60 -14.46 -24.32
CA GLY A 188 -17.95 -13.19 -24.96
C GLY A 188 -16.70 -12.46 -25.50
N PRO A 189 -16.88 -11.39 -26.28
CA PRO A 189 -15.77 -10.60 -26.79
C PRO A 189 -14.91 -10.07 -25.63
N LEU A 190 -13.59 -10.11 -25.81
CA LEU A 190 -12.65 -9.51 -24.88
C LEU A 190 -12.82 -7.98 -24.93
N PRO A 191 -12.98 -7.29 -23.79
CA PRO A 191 -13.10 -5.84 -23.76
C PRO A 191 -11.87 -5.15 -24.34
N TYR A 192 -12.08 -4.06 -25.09
CA TYR A 192 -11.02 -3.31 -25.76
C TYR A 192 -10.00 -2.75 -24.76
N SER A 193 -10.50 -2.17 -23.67
CA SER A 193 -9.69 -1.62 -22.56
C SER A 193 -8.74 -2.66 -22.00
N ARG A 194 -9.22 -3.90 -21.80
CA ARG A 194 -8.44 -5.01 -21.24
C ARG A 194 -7.43 -5.59 -22.22
N ILE A 195 -7.75 -5.59 -23.51
CA ILE A 195 -6.79 -5.94 -24.56
C ILE A 195 -5.66 -4.92 -24.58
N LEU A 196 -6.01 -3.63 -24.64
CA LEU A 196 -5.05 -2.54 -24.72
C LEU A 196 -4.11 -2.53 -23.50
N PHE A 197 -4.65 -2.65 -22.29
CA PHE A 197 -3.86 -2.68 -21.06
C PHE A 197 -2.81 -3.80 -21.05
N ASN A 198 -3.15 -4.99 -21.57
CA ASN A 198 -2.25 -6.15 -21.55
C ASN A 198 -1.25 -6.18 -22.71
N ILE A 199 -1.60 -5.61 -23.87
CA ILE A 199 -0.76 -5.62 -25.07
C ILE A 199 0.17 -4.41 -25.09
N ASP A 200 -0.36 -3.23 -24.76
CA ASP A 200 0.36 -1.96 -24.85
C ASP A 200 -0.05 -1.02 -23.71
N GLU A 201 0.59 -1.20 -22.55
CA GLU A 201 0.37 -0.34 -21.37
C GLU A 201 0.75 1.12 -21.66
N ALA A 202 1.67 1.40 -22.59
CA ALA A 202 2.06 2.76 -22.93
C ALA A 202 0.95 3.48 -23.70
N ALA A 203 0.35 2.82 -24.70
CA ALA A 203 -0.81 3.35 -25.41
C ALA A 203 -2.04 3.49 -24.49
N TYR A 204 -2.24 2.55 -23.55
CA TYR A 204 -3.27 2.67 -22.52
C TYR A 204 -3.08 3.94 -21.67
N LYS A 205 -1.84 4.21 -21.24
CA LYS A 205 -1.49 5.43 -20.49
C LYS A 205 -1.81 6.70 -21.28
N GLU A 206 -1.40 6.78 -22.55
CA GLU A 206 -1.64 7.98 -23.36
C GLU A 206 -3.13 8.32 -23.48
N LEU A 207 -3.97 7.30 -23.73
CA LEU A 207 -5.42 7.50 -23.83
C LEU A 207 -6.04 7.88 -22.49
N LEU A 208 -5.56 7.32 -21.38
CA LEU A 208 -6.02 7.67 -20.04
C LEU A 208 -5.69 9.12 -19.70
N ILE A 209 -4.50 9.60 -20.08
CA ILE A 209 -4.10 11.00 -19.89
C ILE A 209 -5.01 11.94 -20.69
N GLN A 210 -5.32 11.58 -21.94
CA GLN A 210 -6.27 12.35 -22.76
C GLN A 210 -7.66 12.41 -22.12
N PHE A 211 -8.19 11.28 -21.68
CA PHE A 211 -9.49 11.21 -21.03
C PHE A 211 -9.55 12.10 -19.77
N MET A 212 -8.53 12.05 -18.92
CA MET A 212 -8.46 12.89 -17.71
C MET A 212 -8.27 14.38 -18.01
N SER A 213 -7.62 14.73 -19.12
CA SER A 213 -7.54 16.13 -19.55
C SER A 213 -8.89 16.67 -20.05
N GLU A 214 -9.69 15.84 -20.71
CA GLU A 214 -11.02 16.22 -21.20
C GLU A 214 -12.07 16.35 -20.08
N GLU A 215 -11.92 15.60 -18.97
CA GLU A 215 -12.77 15.75 -17.78
C GLU A 215 -12.47 17.01 -16.96
N ASN A 216 -11.19 17.44 -16.88
CA ASN A 216 -10.82 18.63 -16.12
C ASN A 216 -11.18 19.96 -16.83
N ASP A 217 -11.43 19.93 -18.14
CA ASP A 217 -11.81 21.09 -18.94
C ASP A 217 -13.35 21.29 -19.05
N ASN A 218 -14.15 20.40 -18.44
CA ASN A 218 -15.62 20.49 -18.35
C ASN A 218 -16.13 20.84 -16.95
#